data_AF-A0A5J9WPF4-F1
#
_entry.id   AF-A0A5J9WPF4-F1
#
_cell.length_a   1.000
_cell.length_b   1.000
_cell.length_c   1.000
_cell.angle_alpha   90.00
_cell.angle_beta   90.00
_cell.angle_gamma   90.00
#
_symmetry.space_group_name_H-M   'P 1'
#
loop_
_entity.id
_entity.type
_entity.pdbx_description
1 polymer ?
#
loop_
_entity_poly.entity_id
_entity_poly.type
_entity_poly.pdbx_seq_one_letter_code
_entity_poly.pdbx_strand_id
1 'polypeptide(L)'
;MAEKLGLRGGSTGVMNTRAMCLEKISEDPFVNMAGHPNGSTRDVFLSSQDGKIWLASVPVHGAGDALHYINGGSAGRPFLDLTDRLRYNDDDDPAIGLRGVAFHPEFSTNGRFFVAYTCGCDNTSTACTGDGGCWVPDPGNRPRRCRYQLVVAEYRAQGGDLAYSKVEPSEVRRFFAMGLSRPKKSYSYQHHGGQLLFRPGNGLYLYLIVGQEFVWFQNQRSLPSKIIRFDIDRATPKAEIYAGGVSNPSGCSFDSGTPSDLYCAEVDQVR
;
A
#
# COMPACT_ATOMS: atom_id res chain seq x y z
N MET A 1 -3.22 10.04 27.85
CA MET A 1 -3.59 8.97 28.81
C MET A 1 -3.61 7.67 28.03
N ALA A 2 -2.67 6.77 28.31
CA ALA A 2 -2.63 5.43 27.74
C ALA A 2 -2.96 4.45 28.87
N GLU A 3 -4.07 3.73 28.75
CA GLU A 3 -4.46 2.65 29.66
C GLU A 3 -5.11 1.51 28.87
N LYS A 4 -4.38 0.38 28.84
CA LYS A 4 -4.80 -1.03 28.83
C LYS A 4 -6.14 -1.44 28.19
N LEU A 5 -6.06 -2.28 27.15
CA LEU A 5 -7.01 -3.36 26.86
C LEU A 5 -6.20 -4.60 26.40
N GLY A 6 -6.41 -5.86 26.81
CA GLY A 6 -7.48 -6.44 27.59
C GLY A 6 -7.93 -7.79 27.02
N LEU A 7 -7.05 -8.74 26.68
CA LEU A 7 -7.47 -10.13 26.44
C LEU A 7 -7.49 -10.89 27.77
N ARG A 8 -8.66 -10.94 28.42
CA ARG A 8 -8.95 -11.94 29.45
C ARG A 8 -9.36 -13.25 28.77
N GLY A 9 -8.54 -14.28 28.91
CA GLY A 9 -8.86 -15.68 28.59
C GLY A 9 -7.65 -16.54 28.91
N GLY A 10 -7.75 -17.37 29.94
CA GLY A 10 -6.60 -17.87 30.70
C GLY A 10 -5.66 -18.86 30.02
N SER A 11 -4.37 -18.71 30.32
CA SER A 11 -3.47 -19.77 30.78
C SER A 11 -2.19 -19.09 31.25
N THR A 12 -1.65 -19.51 32.39
CA THR A 12 -0.37 -19.05 32.93
C THR A 12 0.77 -19.60 32.07
N GLY A 13 0.99 -18.98 30.92
CA GLY A 13 2.20 -19.13 30.12
C GLY A 13 2.95 -17.81 30.17
N VAL A 14 4.23 -17.84 30.52
CA VAL A 14 5.12 -16.68 30.39
C VAL A 14 5.12 -16.28 28.91
N MET A 15 4.34 -15.26 28.54
CA MET A 15 4.39 -14.71 27.20
C MET A 15 5.76 -14.07 27.02
N ASN A 16 6.56 -14.63 26.12
CA ASN A 16 7.81 -14.01 25.68
C ASN A 16 7.44 -12.77 24.84
N THR A 17 7.17 -11.65 25.51
CA THR A 17 6.56 -10.47 24.89
C THR A 17 7.60 -9.57 24.22
N ARG A 18 8.06 -9.97 23.04
CA ARG A 18 8.69 -9.06 22.07
C ARG A 18 7.68 -8.50 21.05
N ALA A 19 6.38 -8.68 21.29
CA ALA A 19 5.31 -8.21 20.40
C ALA A 19 4.60 -6.99 21.02
N MET A 20 4.19 -6.04 20.17
CA MET A 20 3.42 -4.86 20.55
C MET A 20 2.28 -4.66 19.55
N CYS A 21 1.08 -4.37 20.06
CA CYS A 21 -0.08 -4.03 19.25
C CYS A 21 -0.28 -2.51 19.24
N LEU A 22 -0.43 -1.92 18.07
CA LEU A 22 -0.79 -0.50 17.90
C LEU A 22 -2.27 -0.43 17.51
N GLU A 23 -3.10 0.19 18.35
CA GLU A 23 -4.55 0.24 18.13
C GLU A 23 -4.99 1.46 17.31
N LYS A 24 -4.47 2.66 17.63
CA LYS A 24 -4.92 3.90 16.97
C LYS A 24 -3.81 4.94 16.93
N ILE A 25 -3.54 5.45 15.73
CA ILE A 25 -2.47 6.42 15.46
C ILE A 25 -3.03 7.70 14.80
N SER A 26 -4.22 7.60 14.18
CA SER A 26 -5.02 8.70 13.64
C SER A 26 -6.52 8.32 13.69
N GLU A 27 -7.40 9.24 13.34
CA GLU A 27 -8.85 8.97 13.24
C GLU A 27 -9.22 8.14 12.00
N ASP A 28 -8.34 8.08 11.00
CA ASP A 28 -8.58 7.41 9.72
C ASP A 28 -8.08 5.95 9.72
N PRO A 29 -8.68 5.06 8.91
CA PRO A 29 -8.25 3.67 8.80
C PRO A 29 -6.79 3.55 8.35
N PHE A 30 -6.03 2.68 9.00
CA PHE A 30 -4.65 2.35 8.60
C PHE A 30 -4.65 1.22 7.59
N VAL A 31 -3.86 1.39 6.54
CA VAL A 31 -3.75 0.46 5.41
C VAL A 31 -2.45 -0.32 5.39
N ASN A 32 -1.37 0.22 5.98
CA ASN A 32 -0.07 -0.45 5.96
C ASN A 32 0.84 -0.05 7.13
N MET A 33 1.70 -0.97 7.53
CA MET A 33 2.84 -0.74 8.41
C MET A 33 4.07 -1.42 7.81
N ALA A 34 5.18 -0.69 7.72
CA ALA A 34 6.45 -1.21 7.24
C ALA A 34 7.57 -0.89 8.23
N GLY A 35 8.41 -1.88 8.55
CA GLY A 35 9.64 -1.64 9.32
C GLY A 35 10.62 -0.78 8.53
N HIS A 36 11.43 0.00 9.23
CA HIS A 36 12.43 0.84 8.59
C HIS A 36 13.54 -0.01 7.92
N PRO A 37 13.89 0.21 6.63
CA PRO A 37 14.90 -0.59 5.91
C PRO A 37 16.34 -0.50 6.41
N ASN A 38 16.63 0.31 7.44
CA ASN A 38 17.97 0.41 8.06
C ASN A 38 18.24 -0.70 9.09
N GLY A 39 17.31 -1.64 9.28
CA GLY A 39 17.42 -2.70 10.28
C GLY A 39 17.09 -2.26 11.71
N SER A 40 16.57 -1.04 11.89
CA SER A 40 16.02 -0.60 13.18
C SER A 40 14.88 -1.54 13.59
N THR A 41 14.90 -1.95 14.85
CA THR A 41 13.85 -2.77 15.45
C THR A 41 12.67 -1.94 15.97
N ARG A 42 12.73 -0.62 15.82
CA ARG A 42 11.81 0.32 16.46
C ARG A 42 11.20 1.32 15.49
N ASP A 43 11.88 1.65 14.41
CA ASP A 43 11.38 2.64 13.47
C ASP A 43 10.45 1.98 12.46
N VAL A 44 9.26 2.56 12.31
CA VAL A 44 8.19 2.06 11.44
C VAL A 44 7.59 3.19 10.62
N PHE A 45 7.21 2.86 9.40
CA PHE A 45 6.32 3.66 8.58
C PHE A 45 4.88 3.19 8.78
N LEU A 46 3.99 4.15 8.94
CA LEU A 46 2.57 3.95 9.20
C LEU A 46 1.79 4.69 8.15
N SER A 47 0.84 4.04 7.49
CA SER A 47 0.14 4.60 6.34
C SER A 47 -1.37 4.54 6.57
N SER A 48 -2.06 5.66 6.42
CA SER A 48 -3.51 5.77 6.49
C SER A 48 -4.13 5.80 5.09
N GLN A 49 -5.38 5.37 5.02
CA GLN A 49 -6.13 5.23 3.76
C GLN A 49 -6.32 6.59 3.05
N ASP A 50 -6.38 7.69 3.80
CA ASP A 50 -6.53 9.05 3.28
C ASP A 50 -5.25 9.60 2.61
N GLY A 51 -4.12 8.89 2.69
CA GLY A 51 -2.90 9.22 1.94
C GLY A 51 -1.75 9.77 2.77
N LYS A 52 -1.86 9.79 4.09
CA LYS A 52 -0.77 10.21 4.95
C LYS A 52 0.13 9.01 5.31
N ILE A 53 1.44 9.24 5.25
CA ILE A 53 2.45 8.29 5.71
C ILE A 53 3.23 8.97 6.82
N TRP A 54 3.39 8.33 7.97
CA TRP A 54 4.22 8.81 9.08
C TRP A 54 5.42 7.90 9.29
N LEU A 55 6.52 8.50 9.74
CA LEU A 55 7.67 7.78 10.27
C LEU A 55 7.67 7.95 11.79
N ALA A 56 7.67 6.84 12.51
CA ALA A 56 7.58 6.83 13.97
C ALA A 56 8.52 5.79 14.59
N SER A 57 8.96 6.05 15.82
CA SER A 57 9.70 5.13 16.66
C SER A 57 8.75 4.50 17.68
N VAL A 58 8.63 3.18 17.63
CA VAL A 58 7.89 2.36 18.58
C VAL A 58 8.62 2.36 19.94
N PRO A 59 7.94 2.63 21.07
CA PRO A 59 8.55 2.60 22.39
C PRO A 59 9.03 1.19 22.75
N VAL A 60 9.98 1.09 23.70
CA VAL A 60 10.39 -0.23 24.21
C VAL A 60 9.20 -0.90 24.88
N HIS A 61 9.03 -2.19 24.64
CA HIS A 61 7.96 -2.96 25.28
C HIS A 61 8.01 -2.79 26.81
N GLY A 62 6.88 -2.40 27.40
CA GLY A 62 6.74 -2.19 28.84
C GLY A 62 7.20 -0.82 29.36
N ALA A 63 7.68 0.09 28.51
CA ALA A 63 8.10 1.42 28.93
C ALA A 63 6.93 2.33 29.35
N GLY A 64 5.71 2.07 28.82
CA GLY A 64 4.53 2.92 29.06
C GLY A 64 4.53 4.23 28.27
N ASP A 65 5.55 4.46 27.44
CA ASP A 65 5.67 5.64 26.58
C ASP A 65 4.71 5.59 25.39
N ALA A 66 4.40 6.76 24.84
CA ALA A 66 3.64 6.89 23.60
C ALA A 66 4.54 6.66 22.36
N LEU A 67 3.90 6.38 21.22
CA LEU A 67 4.57 6.39 19.92
C LEU A 67 5.19 7.77 19.64
N HIS A 68 6.45 7.80 19.21
CA HIS A 68 7.16 9.05 18.93
C HIS A 68 7.33 9.26 17.42
N TYR A 69 6.72 10.29 16.86
CA TYR A 69 6.92 10.65 15.45
C TYR A 69 8.32 11.23 15.24
N ILE A 70 9.06 10.68 14.26
CA ILE A 70 10.45 11.07 13.99
C ILE A 70 10.52 12.37 13.18
N ASN A 71 9.42 12.73 12.49
CA ASN A 71 9.30 13.96 11.73
C ASN A 71 8.73 15.09 12.58
N GLY A 72 9.50 16.18 12.69
CA GLY A 72 9.04 17.48 13.19
C GLY A 72 8.82 17.49 14.70
N GLY A 73 9.79 18.07 15.43
CA GLY A 73 9.64 18.37 16.85
C GLY A 73 8.24 18.87 17.17
N SER A 74 7.56 18.19 18.10
CA SER A 74 6.26 18.55 18.67
C SER A 74 5.05 18.61 17.71
N ALA A 75 5.18 18.41 16.39
CA ALA A 75 4.12 18.77 15.43
C ALA A 75 3.49 17.64 14.59
N GLY A 76 3.97 16.39 14.68
CA GLY A 76 3.26 15.23 14.10
C GLY A 76 3.02 15.29 12.58
N ARG A 77 3.85 16.03 11.83
CA ARG A 77 3.70 16.18 10.38
C ARG A 77 3.96 14.83 9.69
N PRO A 78 3.15 14.43 8.69
CA PRO A 78 3.44 13.22 7.93
C PRO A 78 4.81 13.30 7.24
N PHE A 79 5.39 12.12 7.03
CA PHE A 79 6.52 11.89 6.13
C PHE A 79 6.15 12.19 4.68
N LEU A 80 4.95 11.80 4.24
CA LEU A 80 4.39 12.14 2.94
C LEU A 80 2.89 12.38 3.07
N ASP A 81 2.38 13.46 2.48
CA ASP A 81 0.96 13.74 2.39
C ASP A 81 0.47 13.66 0.93
N LEU A 82 -0.38 12.67 0.65
CA LEU A 82 -0.99 12.45 -0.67
C LEU A 82 -2.45 12.88 -0.74
N THR A 83 -3.00 13.54 0.29
CA THR A 83 -4.42 13.88 0.38
C THR A 83 -4.94 14.69 -0.81
N ASP A 84 -4.12 15.60 -1.34
CA ASP A 84 -4.45 16.41 -2.53
C ASP A 84 -4.29 15.65 -3.87
N ARG A 85 -3.70 14.45 -3.84
CA ARG A 85 -3.39 13.66 -5.05
C ARG A 85 -4.33 12.50 -5.25
N LEU A 86 -4.71 11.82 -4.17
CA LEU A 86 -5.53 10.62 -4.25
C LEU A 86 -7.02 10.91 -4.05
N ARG A 87 -7.86 9.95 -4.44
CA ARG A 87 -9.28 9.95 -4.08
C ARG A 87 -9.49 8.98 -2.92
N TYR A 88 -10.08 9.47 -1.85
CA TYR A 88 -10.46 8.73 -0.65
C TYR A 88 -11.91 9.06 -0.27
N ASN A 89 -12.56 8.16 0.47
CA ASN A 89 -13.90 8.33 1.06
C ASN A 89 -14.95 8.82 0.05
N ASP A 90 -15.14 8.06 -1.03
CA ASP A 90 -16.21 8.29 -2.00
C ASP A 90 -17.35 7.30 -1.72
N ASP A 91 -18.59 7.79 -1.65
CA ASP A 91 -19.78 6.97 -1.36
C ASP A 91 -19.95 5.79 -2.31
N ASP A 92 -19.45 5.90 -3.55
CA ASP A 92 -19.52 4.80 -4.49
C ASP A 92 -18.49 3.72 -4.19
N ASP A 93 -17.34 4.05 -3.59
CA ASP A 93 -16.31 3.09 -3.23
C ASP A 93 -15.51 3.51 -1.97
N PRO A 94 -15.85 3.00 -0.78
CA PRO A 94 -15.17 3.37 0.46
C PRO A 94 -13.78 2.73 0.60
N ALA A 95 -13.40 1.79 -0.26
CA ALA A 95 -12.10 1.13 -0.18
C ALA A 95 -10.99 1.85 -0.95
N ILE A 96 -11.32 2.86 -1.76
CA ILE A 96 -10.33 3.69 -2.45
C ILE A 96 -9.48 4.49 -1.46
N GLY A 97 -8.36 5.01 -1.93
CA GLY A 97 -7.38 5.72 -1.10
C GLY A 97 -5.98 5.23 -1.38
N LEU A 98 -5.11 5.38 -0.38
CA LEU A 98 -3.80 4.73 -0.35
C LEU A 98 -3.99 3.21 -0.20
N ARG A 99 -3.31 2.44 -1.04
CA ARG A 99 -3.51 0.98 -1.14
C ARG A 99 -2.28 0.17 -0.74
N GLY A 100 -1.09 0.72 -0.90
CA GLY A 100 0.15 0.03 -0.56
C GLY A 100 1.35 0.95 -0.55
N VAL A 101 2.33 0.60 0.26
CA VAL A 101 3.62 1.29 0.35
C VAL A 101 4.72 0.23 0.45
N ALA A 102 5.77 0.36 -0.35
CA ALA A 102 6.95 -0.49 -0.28
C ALA A 102 8.21 0.34 -0.40
N PHE A 103 9.17 0.09 0.48
CA PHE A 103 10.47 0.76 0.46
C PHE A 103 11.47 -0.08 -0.32
N HIS A 104 12.30 0.58 -1.14
CA HIS A 104 13.39 -0.12 -1.81
C HIS A 104 14.30 -0.77 -0.75
N PRO A 105 14.85 -1.99 -0.98
CA PRO A 105 15.74 -2.63 -0.01
C PRO A 105 16.95 -1.76 0.37
N GLU A 106 17.41 -0.93 -0.54
CA GLU A 106 18.45 0.10 -0.31
C GLU A 106 17.89 1.50 -0.02
N PHE A 107 16.67 1.63 0.50
CA PHE A 107 16.04 2.93 0.80
C PHE A 107 16.93 3.83 1.66
N SER A 108 17.67 3.27 2.62
CA SER A 108 18.59 4.01 3.48
C SER A 108 19.71 4.72 2.73
N THR A 109 20.07 4.26 1.52
CA THR A 109 21.12 4.86 0.69
C THR A 109 20.55 5.67 -0.48
N ASN A 110 19.44 5.21 -1.08
CA ASN A 110 18.91 5.80 -2.32
C ASN A 110 17.62 6.61 -2.13
N GLY A 111 16.96 6.50 -0.96
CA GLY A 111 15.72 7.19 -0.63
C GLY A 111 14.49 6.76 -1.44
N ARG A 112 14.57 5.67 -2.21
CA ARG A 112 13.51 5.23 -3.14
C ARG A 112 12.44 4.42 -2.44
N PHE A 113 11.18 4.80 -2.63
CA PHE A 113 10.03 4.03 -2.18
C PHE A 113 8.88 4.18 -3.16
N PHE A 114 7.90 3.30 -3.02
CA PHE A 114 6.83 3.13 -3.98
C PHE A 114 5.50 3.17 -3.26
N VAL A 115 4.55 3.88 -3.85
CA VAL A 115 3.19 4.02 -3.32
C VAL A 115 2.20 3.58 -4.39
N ALA A 116 1.22 2.79 -3.96
CA ALA A 116 0.06 2.42 -4.76
C ALA A 116 -1.15 3.13 -4.17
N TYR A 117 -1.85 3.92 -4.98
CA TYR A 117 -3.01 4.69 -4.52
C TYR A 117 -4.06 4.82 -5.62
N THR A 118 -5.27 5.20 -5.21
CA THR A 118 -6.39 5.37 -6.11
C THR A 118 -6.50 6.82 -6.56
N CYS A 119 -6.55 7.03 -7.87
CA CYS A 119 -6.66 8.32 -8.51
C CYS A 119 -8.05 8.51 -9.11
N GLY A 120 -8.65 9.70 -8.96
CA GLY A 120 -9.87 10.09 -9.65
C GLY A 120 -9.61 10.40 -11.13
N CYS A 121 -10.54 10.02 -12.01
CA CYS A 121 -10.45 10.26 -13.46
C CYS A 121 -11.30 11.45 -13.93
N ASP A 122 -11.80 12.25 -13.00
CA ASP A 122 -12.70 13.39 -13.19
C ASP A 122 -11.97 14.75 -13.27
N ASN A 123 -10.66 14.74 -13.51
CA ASN A 123 -9.78 15.92 -13.58
C ASN A 123 -9.77 16.77 -12.30
N THR A 124 -10.29 16.29 -11.17
CA THR A 124 -10.27 17.01 -9.88
C THR A 124 -8.86 17.14 -9.31
N SER A 125 -7.96 16.22 -9.67
CA SER A 125 -6.54 16.25 -9.34
C SER A 125 -5.70 16.32 -10.62
N THR A 126 -4.95 17.41 -10.80
CA THR A 126 -3.91 17.53 -11.85
C THR A 126 -2.80 16.50 -11.65
N ALA A 127 -2.69 15.92 -10.44
CA ALA A 127 -1.84 14.77 -10.16
C ALA A 127 -2.49 13.43 -10.57
N CYS A 128 -3.65 13.38 -11.21
CA CYS A 128 -4.21 12.15 -11.76
C CYS A 128 -4.49 12.23 -13.27
N THR A 129 -4.20 13.37 -13.90
CA THR A 129 -4.33 13.58 -15.35
C THR A 129 -3.15 12.94 -16.09
N GLY A 130 -3.38 11.77 -16.67
CA GLY A 130 -2.52 11.16 -17.67
C GLY A 130 -3.29 10.91 -18.97
N ASP A 131 -2.90 11.63 -20.03
CA ASP A 131 -2.93 11.20 -21.44
C ASP A 131 -4.15 10.42 -21.97
N GLY A 132 -5.27 11.11 -22.20
CA GLY A 132 -6.35 10.56 -23.05
C GLY A 132 -7.49 9.82 -22.33
N GLY A 133 -7.48 9.87 -20.99
CA GLY A 133 -8.54 9.33 -20.14
C GLY A 133 -8.32 7.85 -19.81
N CYS A 134 -8.84 7.43 -18.65
CA CYS A 134 -8.75 6.06 -18.20
C CYS A 134 -9.93 5.22 -18.72
N TRP A 135 -9.63 4.02 -19.21
CA TRP A 135 -10.61 3.12 -19.82
C TRP A 135 -10.56 1.74 -19.20
N VAL A 136 -11.74 1.16 -18.98
CA VAL A 136 -11.91 -0.25 -18.60
C VAL A 136 -12.59 -1.02 -19.74
N PRO A 137 -12.17 -2.27 -20.02
CA PRO A 137 -12.87 -3.12 -20.97
C PRO A 137 -14.34 -3.36 -20.55
N ASP A 138 -15.28 -3.28 -21.48
CA ASP A 138 -16.72 -3.51 -21.25
C ASP A 138 -17.20 -4.74 -22.04
N PRO A 139 -18.05 -5.62 -21.47
CA PRO A 139 -18.71 -6.72 -22.19
C PRO A 139 -19.43 -6.35 -23.49
N GLY A 140 -19.85 -5.09 -23.66
CA GLY A 140 -20.46 -4.61 -24.92
C GLY A 140 -19.46 -4.28 -26.04
N ASN A 141 -18.17 -4.60 -25.88
CA ASN A 141 -17.09 -4.27 -26.82
C ASN A 141 -16.89 -2.76 -27.05
N ARG A 142 -17.34 -1.92 -26.10
CA ARG A 142 -17.14 -0.47 -26.10
C ARG A 142 -16.39 -0.08 -24.83
N PRO A 143 -15.11 0.36 -24.89
CA PRO A 143 -14.38 0.79 -23.71
C PRO A 143 -15.20 1.82 -22.91
N ARG A 144 -15.31 1.62 -21.59
CA ARG A 144 -15.99 2.57 -20.72
C ARG A 144 -14.97 3.43 -20.01
N ARG A 145 -15.27 4.71 -19.82
CA ARG A 145 -14.45 5.57 -18.97
C ARG A 145 -14.48 5.03 -17.55
N CYS A 146 -13.31 4.78 -17.02
CA CYS A 146 -13.16 4.42 -15.62
C CYS A 146 -13.37 5.68 -14.77
N ARG A 147 -13.87 5.51 -13.54
CA ARG A 147 -13.99 6.61 -12.57
C ARG A 147 -12.73 6.73 -11.71
N TYR A 148 -12.15 5.58 -11.40
CA TYR A 148 -10.96 5.47 -10.57
C TYR A 148 -9.90 4.65 -11.30
N GLN A 149 -8.64 4.98 -11.04
CA GLN A 149 -7.50 4.19 -11.50
C GLN A 149 -6.58 3.87 -10.33
N LEU A 150 -6.04 2.66 -10.30
CA LEU A 150 -4.95 2.28 -9.41
C LEU A 150 -3.64 2.72 -10.05
N VAL A 151 -2.90 3.59 -9.37
CA VAL A 151 -1.61 4.13 -9.82
C VAL A 151 -0.51 3.57 -8.94
N VAL A 152 0.64 3.24 -9.53
CA VAL A 152 1.89 3.01 -8.80
C VAL A 152 2.91 4.08 -9.19
N ALA A 153 3.41 4.76 -8.17
CA ALA A 153 4.36 5.86 -8.28
C ALA A 153 5.62 5.59 -7.47
N GLU A 154 6.75 6.01 -8.02
CA GLU A 154 8.04 6.07 -7.34
C GLU A 154 8.23 7.45 -6.71
N TYR A 155 8.62 7.46 -5.45
CA TYR A 155 8.98 8.66 -4.69
C TYR A 155 10.42 8.57 -4.23
N ARG A 156 11.01 9.74 -3.99
CA ARG A 156 12.37 9.87 -3.48
C ARG A 156 12.42 10.82 -2.29
N ALA A 157 12.88 10.27 -1.17
CA ALA A 157 13.23 11.03 0.01
C ALA A 157 14.68 11.53 -0.07
N GLN A 158 14.97 12.66 0.56
CA GLN A 158 16.30 13.28 0.54
C GLN A 158 16.98 13.15 1.90
N GLY A 159 18.28 12.81 1.88
CA GLY A 159 19.07 12.59 3.08
C GLY A 159 19.02 11.13 3.56
N GLY A 160 20.13 10.66 4.16
CA GLY A 160 20.24 9.32 4.77
C GLY A 160 20.09 9.38 6.30
N ASP A 161 20.04 8.22 6.94
CA ASP A 161 20.06 8.07 8.41
C ASP A 161 19.02 8.94 9.15
N LEU A 162 17.75 8.67 8.89
CA LEU A 162 16.58 9.44 9.36
C LEU A 162 16.50 10.89 8.87
N ALA A 163 17.49 11.44 8.15
CA ALA A 163 17.40 12.81 7.61
C ALA A 163 16.29 12.98 6.55
N TYR A 164 15.81 11.87 5.95
CA TYR A 164 14.60 11.85 5.12
C TYR A 164 13.33 12.32 5.87
N SER A 165 13.35 12.41 7.20
CA SER A 165 12.26 13.00 7.99
C SER A 165 12.07 14.51 7.81
N LYS A 166 13.11 15.21 7.34
CA LYS A 166 13.19 16.68 7.42
C LYS A 166 12.48 17.36 6.26
N VAL A 167 12.50 16.72 5.09
CA VAL A 167 11.97 17.25 3.83
C VAL A 167 10.97 16.24 3.29
N GLU A 168 9.80 16.73 2.87
CA GLU A 168 8.78 15.88 2.28
C GLU A 168 9.31 15.25 0.97
N PRO A 169 9.15 13.93 0.77
CA PRO A 169 9.59 13.26 -0.44
C PRO A 169 8.89 13.77 -1.70
N SER A 170 9.63 13.73 -2.80
CA SER A 170 9.12 14.14 -4.12
C SER A 170 8.76 12.94 -4.98
N GLU A 171 7.68 13.05 -5.76
CA GLU A 171 7.33 12.07 -6.78
C GLU A 171 8.36 12.12 -7.91
N VAL A 172 8.93 10.96 -8.25
CA VAL A 172 9.91 10.82 -9.35
C VAL A 172 9.19 10.51 -10.65
N ARG A 173 8.30 9.52 -10.64
CA ARG A 173 7.54 9.07 -11.81
C ARG A 173 6.36 8.19 -11.41
N ARG A 174 5.37 8.13 -12.29
CA ARG A 174 4.37 7.06 -12.34
C ARG A 174 4.74 6.13 -13.47
N PHE A 175 4.79 4.83 -13.18
CA PHE A 175 5.16 3.83 -14.17
C PHE A 175 4.07 2.79 -14.40
N PHE A 176 2.99 2.84 -13.62
CA PHE A 176 1.84 1.97 -13.81
C PHE A 176 0.55 2.69 -13.44
N ALA A 177 -0.46 2.49 -14.27
CA ALA A 177 -1.83 2.86 -14.00
C ALA A 177 -2.77 1.81 -14.61
N MET A 178 -3.84 1.46 -13.91
CA MET A 178 -4.91 0.63 -14.44
C MET A 178 -6.26 1.16 -14.02
N GLY A 179 -7.24 1.16 -14.95
CA GLY A 179 -8.60 1.53 -14.63
C GLY A 179 -9.27 0.51 -13.71
N LEU A 180 -10.03 1.01 -12.75
CA LEU A 180 -10.85 0.23 -11.84
C LEU A 180 -12.30 0.25 -12.33
N SER A 181 -12.95 -0.91 -12.26
CA SER A 181 -14.37 -1.02 -12.55
C SER A 181 -15.17 -0.33 -11.45
N ARG A 182 -16.34 0.22 -11.79
CA ARG A 182 -17.24 0.74 -10.76
C ARG A 182 -17.68 -0.41 -9.87
N PRO A 183 -17.57 -0.30 -8.54
CA PRO A 183 -18.17 -1.27 -7.65
C PRO A 183 -19.68 -1.31 -7.90
N LYS A 184 -20.24 -2.51 -7.86
CA LYS A 184 -21.70 -2.68 -7.93
C LYS A 184 -22.22 -2.59 -6.51
N LYS A 185 -23.15 -1.65 -6.25
CA LYS A 185 -23.78 -1.46 -4.93
C LYS A 185 -24.40 -2.73 -4.32
N SER A 186 -24.69 -3.75 -5.13
CA SER A 186 -25.26 -5.04 -4.72
C SER A 186 -24.22 -6.10 -4.34
N TYR A 187 -22.92 -5.83 -4.47
CA TYR A 187 -21.86 -6.78 -4.13
C TYR A 187 -20.77 -6.12 -3.29
N SER A 188 -20.30 -6.82 -2.26
CA SER A 188 -19.20 -6.46 -1.36
C SER A 188 -17.80 -6.47 -2.01
N TYR A 189 -17.71 -6.46 -3.35
CA TYR A 189 -16.44 -6.44 -4.08
C TYR A 189 -15.80 -5.05 -4.04
N GLN A 190 -15.16 -4.73 -2.92
CA GLN A 190 -14.47 -3.44 -2.72
C GLN A 190 -12.94 -3.62 -2.65
N HIS A 191 -12.42 -4.74 -3.13
CA HIS A 191 -11.03 -5.09 -2.91
C HIS A 191 -10.21 -5.07 -4.20
N HIS A 192 -9.88 -3.87 -4.67
CA HIS A 192 -8.98 -3.62 -5.80
C HIS A 192 -7.53 -4.13 -5.62
N GLY A 193 -7.18 -4.71 -4.45
CA GLY A 193 -5.80 -5.00 -4.07
C GLY A 193 -4.98 -3.72 -3.87
N GLY A 194 -3.81 -3.65 -4.49
CA GLY A 194 -2.89 -2.52 -4.43
C GLY A 194 -1.75 -2.67 -3.41
N GLN A 195 -1.64 -3.84 -2.75
CA GLN A 195 -0.49 -4.11 -1.90
C GLN A 195 0.80 -4.13 -2.74
N LEU A 196 1.83 -3.47 -2.22
CA LEU A 196 3.18 -3.48 -2.78
C LEU A 196 4.12 -4.25 -1.85
N LEU A 197 5.01 -5.07 -2.42
CA LEU A 197 6.07 -5.74 -1.67
C LEU A 197 7.27 -6.07 -2.55
N PHE A 198 8.45 -6.09 -1.96
CA PHE A 198 9.67 -6.62 -2.59
C PHE A 198 9.85 -8.08 -2.22
N ARG A 199 10.36 -8.87 -3.18
CA ARG A 199 10.85 -10.20 -2.89
C ARG A 199 12.17 -10.11 -2.12
N PRO A 200 12.33 -10.79 -0.96
CA PRO A 200 13.63 -10.88 -0.30
C PRO A 200 14.66 -11.63 -1.16
N GLY A 201 15.94 -11.24 -1.09
CA GLY A 201 17.04 -11.92 -1.78
C GLY A 201 17.47 -11.29 -3.11
N ASN A 202 17.92 -12.13 -4.06
CA ASN A 202 18.58 -11.67 -5.28
C ASN A 202 17.57 -11.36 -6.40
N GLY A 203 17.58 -10.12 -6.88
CA GLY A 203 16.72 -9.62 -7.96
C GLY A 203 15.64 -8.65 -7.45
N LEU A 204 15.76 -7.37 -7.80
CA LEU A 204 14.92 -6.29 -7.29
C LEU A 204 13.64 -6.14 -8.13
N TYR A 205 12.70 -7.05 -7.93
CA TYR A 205 11.34 -6.89 -8.45
C TYR A 205 10.41 -6.33 -7.39
N LEU A 206 9.66 -5.29 -7.77
CA LEU A 206 8.50 -4.82 -7.01
C LEU A 206 7.28 -5.61 -7.45
N TYR A 207 6.52 -6.14 -6.50
CA TYR A 207 5.28 -6.88 -6.75
C TYR A 207 4.08 -6.03 -6.37
N LEU A 208 3.07 -6.04 -7.23
CA LEU A 208 1.76 -5.44 -7.04
C LEU A 208 0.71 -6.55 -7.01
N ILE A 209 -0.02 -6.64 -5.90
CA ILE A 209 -1.13 -7.58 -5.76
C ILE A 209 -2.40 -6.89 -6.23
N VAL A 210 -3.04 -7.39 -7.30
CA VAL A 210 -4.27 -6.80 -7.84
C VAL A 210 -5.43 -7.77 -7.60
N GLY A 211 -6.47 -7.26 -6.93
CA GLY A 211 -7.68 -8.02 -6.67
C GLY A 211 -8.57 -8.16 -7.91
N GLN A 212 -9.71 -8.81 -7.71
CA GLN A 212 -10.70 -9.00 -8.76
C GLN A 212 -11.42 -7.68 -9.05
N GLU A 213 -11.41 -7.33 -10.34
CA GLU A 213 -12.30 -6.31 -10.89
C GLU A 213 -13.51 -6.99 -11.54
N PHE A 214 -14.65 -6.28 -11.57
CA PHE A 214 -15.83 -6.73 -12.29
C PHE A 214 -15.60 -6.61 -13.80
N VAL A 215 -14.88 -7.58 -14.38
CA VAL A 215 -14.70 -7.77 -15.81
C VAL A 215 -14.98 -9.24 -16.11
N TRP A 216 -15.99 -9.50 -16.95
CA TRP A 216 -16.50 -10.84 -17.32
C TRP A 216 -15.53 -11.69 -18.17
N PHE A 217 -14.23 -11.39 -18.16
CA PHE A 217 -13.27 -12.05 -19.02
C PHE A 217 -12.06 -12.52 -18.21
N GLN A 218 -11.93 -13.85 -18.11
CA GLN A 218 -10.68 -14.55 -17.80
C GLN A 218 -9.69 -14.44 -18.98
N ASN A 219 -9.47 -13.23 -19.50
CA ASN A 219 -8.40 -13.03 -20.46
C ASN A 219 -7.07 -13.15 -19.72
N GLN A 220 -6.20 -14.07 -20.14
CA GLN A 220 -4.88 -14.23 -19.52
C GLN A 220 -4.02 -12.96 -19.61
N ARG A 221 -4.35 -12.03 -20.50
CA ARG A 221 -3.68 -10.73 -20.65
C ARG A 221 -4.28 -9.61 -19.78
N SER A 222 -5.40 -9.85 -19.08
CA SER A 222 -6.00 -8.83 -18.21
C SER A 222 -5.25 -8.73 -16.88
N LEU A 223 -5.08 -7.48 -16.41
CA LEU A 223 -4.38 -7.15 -15.16
C LEU A 223 -5.18 -7.46 -13.88
N PRO A 224 -6.53 -7.43 -13.86
CA PRO A 224 -7.29 -7.85 -12.69
C PRO A 224 -7.04 -9.31 -12.31
N SER A 225 -7.14 -9.59 -11.01
CA SER A 225 -6.88 -10.90 -10.41
C SER A 225 -5.49 -11.46 -10.70
N LYS A 226 -4.48 -10.58 -10.74
CA LYS A 226 -3.08 -10.93 -11.00
C LYS A 226 -2.15 -10.42 -9.91
N ILE A 227 -1.04 -11.12 -9.78
CA ILE A 227 0.17 -10.63 -9.15
C ILE A 227 1.06 -10.14 -10.29
N ILE A 228 1.38 -8.86 -10.28
CA ILE A 228 2.20 -8.20 -11.30
C ILE A 228 3.56 -7.92 -10.69
N ARG A 229 4.64 -8.12 -11.43
CA ARG A 229 5.99 -7.71 -11.02
C ARG A 229 6.57 -6.67 -11.97
N PHE A 230 7.44 -5.82 -11.44
CA PHE A 230 8.12 -4.75 -12.16
C PHE A 230 9.61 -4.79 -11.88
N ASP A 231 10.43 -4.74 -12.94
CA ASP A 231 11.85 -4.40 -12.85
C ASP A 231 11.95 -2.86 -12.71
N ILE A 232 12.13 -2.40 -11.46
CA ILE A 232 12.03 -0.97 -11.09
C ILE A 232 13.28 -0.16 -11.42
N ASP A 233 14.37 -0.80 -11.85
CA ASP A 233 15.60 -0.12 -12.22
C ASP A 233 15.61 0.29 -13.71
N ARG A 234 14.66 -0.23 -14.50
CA ARG A 234 14.44 0.21 -15.88
C ARG A 234 13.84 1.61 -15.91
N ALA A 235 14.20 2.40 -16.93
CA ALA A 235 13.59 3.71 -17.19
C ALA A 235 12.07 3.63 -17.41
N THR A 236 11.60 2.55 -18.03
CA THR A 236 10.19 2.22 -18.22
C THR A 236 9.92 0.80 -17.72
N PRO A 237 9.62 0.62 -16.42
CA PRO A 237 9.26 -0.68 -15.86
C PRO A 237 8.07 -1.28 -16.61
N LYS A 238 8.18 -2.55 -17.00
CA LYS A 238 7.09 -3.26 -17.67
C LYS A 238 6.29 -4.04 -16.63
N ALA A 239 4.96 -4.01 -16.77
CA ALA A 239 4.07 -4.87 -16.01
C ALA A 239 4.19 -6.31 -16.53
N GLU A 240 4.76 -7.21 -15.72
CA GLU A 240 4.85 -8.64 -16.04
C GLU A 240 3.91 -9.42 -15.12
N ILE A 241 3.04 -10.25 -15.69
CA ILE A 241 2.18 -11.13 -14.89
C ILE A 241 3.05 -12.23 -14.27
N TYR A 242 3.11 -12.25 -12.95
CA TYR A 242 3.84 -13.26 -12.17
C TYR A 242 2.94 -14.45 -11.82
N ALA A 243 1.72 -14.18 -11.35
CA ALA A 243 0.72 -15.19 -11.01
C ALA A 243 -0.69 -14.64 -11.23
N GLY A 244 -1.69 -15.52 -11.19
CA GLY A 244 -3.10 -15.15 -11.29
C GLY A 244 -3.96 -15.99 -10.37
N GLY A 245 -5.26 -15.66 -10.33
CA GLY A 245 -6.23 -16.35 -9.48
C GLY A 245 -6.49 -15.65 -8.15
N VAL A 246 -5.94 -14.46 -7.95
CA VAL A 246 -6.18 -13.64 -6.77
C VAL A 246 -7.56 -12.98 -6.90
N SER A 247 -8.50 -13.30 -6.03
CA SER A 247 -9.84 -12.75 -6.01
C SER A 247 -9.92 -11.56 -5.05
N ASN A 248 -9.80 -11.82 -3.76
CA ASN A 248 -10.00 -10.84 -2.71
C ASN A 248 -8.85 -10.89 -1.70
N PRO A 249 -7.68 -10.32 -2.06
CA PRO A 249 -6.49 -10.43 -1.24
C PRO A 249 -6.61 -9.52 0.00
N SER A 250 -6.47 -10.10 1.19
CA SER A 250 -6.34 -9.34 2.46
C SER A 250 -4.88 -9.07 2.84
N GLY A 251 -3.94 -9.73 2.17
CA GLY A 251 -2.51 -9.47 2.29
C GLY A 251 -1.68 -10.64 1.79
N CYS A 252 -0.53 -10.33 1.21
CA CYS A 252 0.47 -11.29 0.76
C CYS A 252 1.82 -11.03 1.41
N SER A 253 2.62 -12.08 1.57
CA SER A 253 4.01 -12.00 2.03
C SER A 253 4.85 -13.09 1.38
N PHE A 254 6.09 -12.75 1.04
CA PHE A 254 7.09 -13.77 0.75
C PHE A 254 7.51 -14.48 2.03
N ASP A 255 7.84 -15.77 1.93
CA ASP A 255 8.50 -16.48 3.02
C ASP A 255 9.90 -15.91 3.26
N SER A 256 10.24 -15.75 4.54
CA SER A 256 11.56 -15.23 4.91
C SER A 256 12.66 -16.31 4.78
N GLY A 257 12.33 -17.59 4.97
CA GLY A 257 13.27 -18.70 4.84
C GLY A 257 13.44 -19.17 3.39
N THR A 258 12.39 -19.03 2.58
CA THR A 258 12.29 -19.50 1.20
C THR A 258 11.72 -18.39 0.32
N PRO A 259 12.50 -17.34 -0.01
CA PRO A 259 11.96 -16.14 -0.64
C PRO A 259 11.35 -16.31 -2.03
N SER A 260 11.38 -17.51 -2.63
CA SER A 260 10.58 -17.85 -3.81
C SER A 260 9.09 -17.99 -3.55
N ASP A 261 8.72 -18.29 -2.31
CA ASP A 261 7.38 -18.71 -1.96
C ASP A 261 6.58 -17.48 -1.54
N LEU A 262 5.49 -17.24 -2.25
CA LEU A 262 4.58 -16.11 -2.01
C LEU A 262 3.26 -16.67 -1.50
N TYR A 263 2.88 -16.25 -0.30
CA TYR A 263 1.62 -16.61 0.32
C TYR A 263 0.68 -15.40 0.30
N CYS A 264 -0.58 -15.63 -0.05
CA CYS A 264 -1.63 -14.62 -0.05
C CYS A 264 -2.82 -15.14 0.75
N ALA A 265 -3.31 -14.32 1.68
CA ALA A 265 -4.59 -14.55 2.32
C ALA A 265 -5.70 -14.01 1.40
N GLU A 266 -6.70 -14.86 1.15
CA GLU A 266 -7.91 -14.49 0.42
C GLU A 266 -9.10 -14.52 1.37
N VAL A 267 -9.98 -13.54 1.24
CA VAL A 267 -11.26 -13.55 1.95
C VAL A 267 -12.32 -14.10 1.01
N ASP A 268 -12.69 -15.35 1.25
CA ASP A 268 -13.85 -15.98 0.61
C ASP A 268 -15.09 -15.14 0.91
N GLN A 269 -15.71 -14.64 -0.16
CA GLN A 269 -16.98 -13.94 -0.06
C GLN A 269 -18.06 -15.02 -0.06
N VAL A 270 -18.80 -15.15 1.05
CA VAL A 270 -20.03 -15.95 1.08
C VAL A 270 -20.98 -15.34 0.05
N ARG A 271 -21.29 -16.10 -1.00
CA ARG A 271 -22.21 -15.69 -2.07
C ARG A 271 -23.64 -15.53 -1.58
#